data_AF-A0A1Q5B6Q9-F1
#
_entry.id   AF-A0A1Q5B6Q9-F1
#
_cell.length_a   1.000
_cell.length_b   1.000
_cell.length_c   1.000
_cell.angle_alpha   90.00
_cell.angle_beta   90.00
_cell.angle_gamma   90.00
#
_symmetry.space_group_name_H-M   'P 1'
#
loop_
_entity.id
_entity.type
_entity.pdbx_description
1 polymer ?
#
loop_
_entity_poly.entity_id
_entity_poly.type
_entity_poly.pdbx_seq_one_letter_code
_entity_poly.pdbx_strand_id
1 'polypeptide(L)'
;MRGQRPQRRPAFQQADGQGCGAEAAHGERGGDREGFNSADAIAKPKAKGVPASKLLLGIGFYGRGWTGVTQSAPGGTAKGTVGGTAYAHCGNDWWSYDTAATVGTKMAWAKSQGLGGAFFWEFNGDTTNGELMTAINSGLK
;
A
#
# COMPACT_ATOMS: atom_id res chain seq x y z
N MET A 1 3.78 -23.57 -1.33
CA MET A 1 2.73 -22.65 -1.82
C MET A 1 2.08 -23.15 -3.12
N ARG A 2 1.65 -24.42 -3.21
CA ARG A 2 0.85 -24.90 -4.35
C ARG A 2 -0.63 -24.65 -4.00
N GLY A 3 -1.36 -23.89 -4.82
CA GLY A 3 -2.81 -23.66 -4.66
C GLY A 3 -3.26 -22.20 -4.57
N GLN A 4 -2.35 -21.25 -4.33
CA GLN A 4 -2.72 -19.82 -4.27
C GLN A 4 -2.67 -19.17 -5.65
N ARG A 5 -3.74 -18.44 -6.03
CA ARG A 5 -3.82 -17.75 -7.32
C ARG A 5 -3.67 -16.23 -7.12
N PRO A 6 -2.71 -15.57 -7.81
CA PRO A 6 -2.53 -14.13 -7.71
C PRO A 6 -3.73 -13.38 -8.32
N GLN A 7 -4.07 -12.23 -7.74
CA GLN A 7 -5.16 -11.36 -8.14
C GLN A 7 -4.72 -9.88 -8.10
N ARG A 8 -5.41 -9.01 -8.85
CA ARG A 8 -5.30 -7.55 -8.76
C ARG A 8 -6.69 -6.93 -8.83
N ARG A 9 -6.99 -5.94 -7.99
CA ARG A 9 -8.24 -5.16 -8.05
C ARG A 9 -8.00 -3.71 -7.60
N PRO A 10 -8.80 -2.74 -8.09
CA PRO A 10 -8.86 -1.38 -7.57
C PRO A 10 -8.90 -1.32 -6.03
N ALA A 11 -8.23 -0.32 -5.46
CA ALA A 11 -8.19 -0.12 -4.01
C ALA A 11 -9.58 0.18 -3.45
N PHE A 12 -10.36 0.99 -4.16
CA PHE A 12 -11.75 1.26 -3.81
C PHE A 12 -12.57 -0.02 -3.80
N GLN A 13 -12.60 -0.83 -4.86
CA GLN A 13 -13.39 -2.07 -4.88
C GLN A 13 -13.07 -3.07 -3.74
N GLN A 14 -11.93 -2.92 -3.07
CA GLN A 14 -11.54 -3.67 -1.87
C GLN A 14 -12.10 -3.07 -0.57
N ALA A 15 -12.40 -1.77 -0.54
CA ALA A 15 -13.04 -1.06 0.56
C ALA A 15 -14.57 -1.22 0.61
N ASP A 16 -15.27 -1.29 -0.53
CA ASP A 16 -16.75 -1.17 -0.61
C ASP A 16 -17.50 -2.38 -1.18
N GLY A 17 -16.82 -3.42 -1.67
CA GLY A 17 -17.50 -4.47 -2.45
C GLY A 17 -17.60 -5.88 -1.86
N GLN A 18 -16.78 -6.24 -0.85
CA GLN A 18 -16.65 -7.65 -0.41
C GLN A 18 -16.45 -7.87 1.10
N GLY A 19 -16.60 -6.84 1.93
CA GLY A 19 -16.45 -6.96 3.39
C GLY A 19 -15.01 -7.07 3.90
N CYS A 20 -14.01 -6.79 3.06
CA CYS A 20 -12.59 -6.84 3.38
C CYS A 20 -11.98 -5.43 3.52
N GLY A 21 -12.68 -4.50 4.19
CA GLY A 21 -12.12 -3.17 4.43
C GLY A 21 -10.82 -3.29 5.23
N ALA A 22 -9.83 -2.43 5.01
CA ALA A 22 -8.61 -2.37 5.81
C ALA A 22 -8.64 -1.08 6.63
N GLU A 23 -8.36 -1.21 7.92
CA GLU A 23 -8.03 -0.07 8.76
C GLU A 23 -6.51 0.14 8.76
N ALA A 24 -6.10 1.40 8.81
CA ALA A 24 -4.71 1.77 9.05
C ALA A 24 -4.43 1.83 10.56
N ALA A 25 -3.29 1.26 10.98
CA ALA A 25 -2.70 1.52 12.28
C ALA A 25 -1.18 1.42 12.20
N HIS A 26 -0.49 2.21 13.02
CA HIS A 26 0.96 2.45 12.99
C HIS A 26 1.81 1.31 13.59
N GLY A 27 2.99 1.07 13.02
CA GLY A 27 4.07 0.31 13.67
C GLY A 27 4.69 -0.78 12.80
N GLU A 28 5.98 -0.65 12.48
CA GLU A 28 6.68 -1.56 11.58
C GLU A 28 7.45 -2.66 12.30
N ARG A 29 7.22 -3.90 11.90
CA ARG A 29 8.23 -4.94 11.61
C ARG A 29 7.51 -6.17 11.04
N GLY A 30 7.65 -6.42 9.74
CA GLY A 30 7.19 -7.68 9.18
C GLY A 30 7.60 -7.92 7.73
N GLY A 31 8.57 -8.82 7.55
CA GLY A 31 8.55 -9.76 6.41
C GLY A 31 9.09 -9.29 5.05
N ASP A 32 9.85 -8.20 4.96
CA ASP A 32 10.44 -7.79 3.69
C ASP A 32 11.57 -8.76 3.28
N ARG A 33 11.49 -9.32 2.06
CA ARG A 33 12.71 -9.74 1.37
C ARG A 33 13.55 -8.49 1.19
N GLU A 34 14.77 -8.51 1.72
CA GLU A 34 15.70 -7.38 1.69
C GLU A 34 15.76 -6.74 0.29
N GLY A 35 15.50 -5.44 0.19
CA GLY A 35 15.57 -4.71 -1.07
C GLY A 35 14.28 -4.59 -1.90
N PHE A 36 13.13 -5.13 -1.45
CA PHE A 36 11.83 -5.10 -2.16
C PHE A 36 10.78 -4.16 -1.53
N ASN A 37 11.21 -3.02 -0.99
CA ASN A 37 10.32 -1.97 -0.47
C ASN A 37 10.65 -0.59 -1.07
N SER A 38 9.79 0.40 -0.82
CA SER A 38 9.96 1.76 -1.34
C SER A 38 11.18 2.49 -0.78
N ALA A 39 11.57 2.22 0.47
CA ALA A 39 12.73 2.86 1.08
C ALA A 39 14.03 2.44 0.36
N ASP A 40 14.21 1.15 0.13
CA ASP A 40 15.35 0.61 -0.61
C ASP A 40 15.34 1.06 -2.08
N ALA A 41 14.16 1.14 -2.70
CA ALA A 41 14.00 1.63 -4.07
C ALA A 41 14.39 3.11 -4.23
N ILE A 42 14.17 3.94 -3.20
CA ILE A 42 14.60 5.35 -3.18
C ILE A 42 16.08 5.49 -2.79
N ALA A 43 16.59 4.65 -1.89
CA ALA A 43 17.98 4.70 -1.45
C ALA A 43 18.96 4.43 -2.59
N LYS A 44 18.66 3.47 -3.47
CA LYS A 44 19.52 3.09 -4.61
C LYS A 44 19.84 4.25 -5.58
N PRO A 45 18.87 5.00 -6.14
CA PRO A 45 19.16 6.14 -7.00
C PRO A 45 19.80 7.31 -6.25
N LYS A 46 19.45 7.55 -4.98
CA LYS A 46 20.13 8.54 -4.13
C LYS A 46 21.63 8.22 -3.99
N ALA A 47 21.98 6.96 -3.75
CA ALA A 47 23.37 6.50 -3.69
C ALA A 47 24.12 6.62 -5.03
N LYS A 48 23.41 6.73 -6.16
CA LYS A 48 23.99 7.03 -7.48
C LYS A 48 24.05 8.52 -7.80
N GLY A 49 23.71 9.39 -6.85
CA GLY A 49 23.77 10.85 -7.00
C GLY A 49 22.53 11.49 -7.62
N VAL A 50 21.42 10.75 -7.77
CA VAL A 50 20.15 11.36 -8.19
C VAL A 50 19.62 12.24 -7.07
N PRO A 51 19.37 13.54 -7.30
CA PRO A 51 18.80 14.43 -6.28
C PRO A 51 17.46 13.91 -5.80
N ALA A 52 17.24 13.90 -4.49
CA ALA A 52 15.97 13.45 -3.90
C ALA A 52 14.76 14.20 -4.49
N SER A 53 14.91 15.50 -4.75
CA SER A 53 13.89 16.35 -5.38
C SER A 53 13.49 15.95 -6.81
N LYS A 54 14.23 15.05 -7.46
CA LYS A 54 13.89 14.47 -8.77
C LYS A 54 13.25 13.08 -8.67
N LEU A 55 13.09 12.54 -7.47
CA LEU A 55 12.48 11.23 -7.24
C LEU A 55 11.04 11.41 -6.78
N LEU A 56 10.13 10.60 -7.32
CA LEU A 56 8.73 10.53 -6.92
C LEU A 56 8.47 9.19 -6.24
N LEU A 57 7.76 9.21 -5.10
CA LEU A 57 7.29 7.98 -4.46
C LEU A 57 6.08 7.41 -5.22
N GLY A 58 6.13 6.16 -5.64
CA GLY A 58 5.01 5.49 -6.30
C GLY A 58 3.95 4.95 -5.32
N ILE A 59 2.68 5.21 -5.61
CA ILE A 59 1.50 4.74 -4.85
C ILE A 59 0.60 3.91 -5.77
N GLY A 60 0.23 2.71 -5.37
CA GLY A 60 -0.70 1.87 -6.13
C GLY A 60 -2.12 2.09 -5.66
N PHE A 61 -3.01 2.59 -6.53
CA PHE A 61 -4.45 2.67 -6.26
C PHE A 61 -5.14 1.32 -6.54
N TYR A 62 -4.47 0.23 -6.22
CA TYR A 62 -4.95 -1.12 -6.39
C TYR A 62 -4.28 -2.03 -5.36
N GLY A 63 -5.04 -2.99 -4.86
CA GLY A 63 -4.49 -4.07 -4.07
C GLY A 63 -4.01 -5.24 -4.91
N ARG A 64 -3.05 -5.96 -4.34
CA ARG A 64 -2.60 -7.28 -4.81
C ARG A 64 -2.97 -8.31 -3.77
N GLY A 65 -3.45 -9.44 -4.24
CA GLY A 65 -3.90 -10.47 -3.33
C GLY A 65 -3.70 -11.88 -3.86
N TRP A 66 -3.94 -12.83 -2.96
CA TRP A 66 -3.94 -14.25 -3.24
C TRP A 66 -5.23 -14.85 -2.70
N THR A 67 -5.84 -15.73 -3.49
CA THR A 67 -6.95 -16.57 -3.03
C THR A 67 -6.42 -17.93 -2.59
N GLY A 68 -7.17 -18.64 -1.74
CA GLY A 68 -6.77 -19.94 -1.20
C GLY A 68 -5.68 -19.85 -0.12
N VAL A 69 -5.61 -18.73 0.60
CA VAL A 69 -4.72 -18.54 1.75
C VAL A 69 -5.36 -19.21 2.96
N THR A 70 -4.69 -20.21 3.54
CA THR A 70 -5.22 -21.06 4.62
C THR A 70 -4.28 -21.10 5.84
N GLN A 71 -4.17 -19.98 6.60
CA GLN A 71 -3.60 -19.92 7.96
C GLN A 71 -4.21 -18.71 8.71
N SER A 72 -4.48 -18.68 10.03
CA SER A 72 -4.59 -19.73 11.08
C SER A 72 -5.40 -19.22 12.31
N ALA A 73 -6.42 -18.38 12.12
CA ALA A 73 -7.44 -18.09 13.13
C ALA A 73 -8.83 -18.39 12.54
N PRO A 74 -9.84 -18.80 13.33
CA PRO A 74 -11.10 -19.30 12.78
C PRO A 74 -11.85 -18.19 12.02
N GLY A 75 -12.06 -18.42 10.72
CA GLY A 75 -13.20 -17.95 9.92
C GLY A 75 -13.46 -16.43 9.77
N GLY A 76 -12.66 -15.56 10.39
CA GLY A 76 -12.93 -14.12 10.46
C GLY A 76 -12.04 -13.24 9.57
N THR A 77 -12.47 -11.99 9.38
CA THR A 77 -11.70 -10.93 8.73
C THR A 77 -10.52 -10.52 9.63
N ALA A 78 -9.28 -10.53 9.12
CA ALA A 78 -8.12 -9.96 9.80
C ALA A 78 -7.58 -8.77 9.02
N LYS A 79 -7.30 -7.66 9.70
CA LYS A 79 -6.83 -6.41 9.08
C LYS A 79 -5.61 -5.93 9.85
N GLY A 80 -4.69 -5.25 9.17
CA GLY A 80 -3.54 -4.66 9.84
C GLY A 80 -2.61 -3.95 8.86
N THR A 81 -1.45 -3.55 9.36
CA THR A 81 -0.39 -2.97 8.54
C THR A 81 0.90 -3.78 8.67
N VAL A 82 1.70 -3.72 7.62
CA VAL A 82 3.02 -4.34 7.55
C VAL A 82 3.86 -3.55 6.55
N GLY A 83 5.11 -3.22 6.88
CA GLY A 83 6.01 -2.45 6.00
C GLY A 83 5.42 -1.12 5.48
N GLY A 84 4.66 -0.42 6.33
CA GLY A 84 4.04 0.87 5.97
C GLY A 84 2.86 0.79 5.01
N THR A 85 2.32 -0.40 4.73
CA THR A 85 1.12 -0.61 3.90
C THR A 85 0.04 -1.38 4.66
N ALA A 86 -1.20 -1.35 4.18
CA ALA A 86 -2.29 -2.11 4.77
C ALA A 86 -2.40 -3.52 4.18
N TYR A 87 -2.98 -4.43 4.94
CA TYR A 87 -3.45 -5.73 4.46
C TYR A 87 -4.82 -6.07 5.05
N ALA A 88 -5.56 -6.91 4.32
CA ALA A 88 -6.82 -7.50 4.75
C ALA A 88 -6.85 -8.98 4.36
N HIS A 89 -7.31 -9.83 5.27
CA HIS A 89 -7.61 -11.23 5.06
C HIS A 89 -9.11 -11.44 5.29
N CYS A 90 -9.81 -12.06 4.36
CA CYS A 90 -11.26 -12.30 4.44
C CYS A 90 -11.61 -13.59 3.72
N GLY A 91 -12.27 -14.52 4.42
CA GLY A 91 -12.45 -15.88 3.90
C GLY A 91 -11.11 -16.52 3.56
N ASN A 92 -10.91 -16.88 2.29
CA ASN A 92 -9.66 -17.44 1.77
C ASN A 92 -8.80 -16.42 1.00
N ASP A 93 -9.18 -15.15 1.01
CA ASP A 93 -8.51 -14.10 0.25
C ASP A 93 -7.63 -13.27 1.19
N TRP A 94 -6.39 -13.05 0.78
CA TRP A 94 -5.48 -12.09 1.40
C TRP A 94 -5.15 -10.99 0.41
N TRP A 95 -5.22 -9.74 0.84
CA TRP A 95 -4.96 -8.55 0.05
C TRP A 95 -3.99 -7.63 0.77
N SER A 96 -3.11 -6.98 0.02
CA SER A 96 -2.36 -5.81 0.48
C SER A 96 -2.57 -4.65 -0.48
N TYR A 97 -2.79 -3.47 0.09
CA TYR A 97 -3.13 -2.24 -0.62
C TYR A 97 -2.80 -1.00 0.21
N ASP A 98 -2.96 0.18 -0.39
CA ASP A 98 -2.88 1.47 0.28
C ASP A 98 -4.26 1.99 0.66
N THR A 99 -4.38 2.54 1.87
CA THR A 99 -5.54 3.31 2.34
C THR A 99 -5.18 4.78 2.43
N ALA A 100 -6.16 5.68 2.58
CA ALA A 100 -5.89 7.11 2.77
C ALA A 100 -4.89 7.39 3.90
N ALA A 101 -4.94 6.62 4.99
CA ALA A 101 -4.04 6.77 6.12
C ALA A 101 -2.62 6.22 5.88
N THR A 102 -2.45 5.10 5.17
CA THR A 102 -1.11 4.63 4.78
C THR A 102 -0.48 5.55 3.73
N VAL A 103 -1.30 6.07 2.80
CA VAL A 103 -0.88 7.12 1.85
C VAL A 103 -0.41 8.36 2.60
N GLY A 104 -1.16 8.84 3.59
CA GLY A 104 -0.75 9.98 4.42
C GLY A 104 0.60 9.75 5.11
N THR A 105 0.82 8.56 5.67
CA THR A 105 2.11 8.18 6.29
C THR A 105 3.24 8.14 5.25
N LYS A 106 2.99 7.60 4.07
CA LYS A 106 3.94 7.58 2.95
C LYS A 106 4.28 8.97 2.45
N MET A 107 3.33 9.90 2.43
CA MET A 107 3.58 11.30 2.05
C MET A 107 4.43 12.01 3.10
N ALA A 108 4.18 11.79 4.40
CA ALA A 108 5.02 12.31 5.47
C ALA A 108 6.46 11.78 5.35
N TRP A 109 6.63 10.49 5.04
CA TRP A 109 7.93 9.91 4.76
C TRP A 109 8.59 10.53 3.51
N ALA A 110 7.85 10.69 2.41
CA ALA A 110 8.35 11.32 1.18
C ALA A 110 8.88 12.75 1.44
N LYS A 111 8.15 13.55 2.23
CA LYS A 111 8.61 14.87 2.67
C LYS A 111 9.89 14.78 3.51
N SER A 112 9.94 13.88 4.48
CA SER A 112 11.14 13.68 5.33
C SER A 112 12.39 13.29 4.53
N GLN A 113 12.20 12.63 3.37
CA GLN A 113 13.27 12.22 2.48
C GLN A 113 13.68 13.29 1.45
N GLY A 114 12.97 14.42 1.41
CA GLY A 114 13.17 15.50 0.44
C GLY A 114 12.79 15.10 -0.99
N LEU A 115 11.81 14.20 -1.15
CA LEU A 115 11.38 13.75 -2.48
C LEU A 115 10.63 14.87 -3.22
N GLY A 116 10.67 14.82 -4.55
CA GLY A 116 9.97 15.79 -5.41
C GLY A 116 8.44 15.69 -5.36
N GLY A 117 7.92 14.60 -4.80
CA GLY A 117 6.48 14.35 -4.64
C GLY A 117 6.16 12.87 -4.72
N ALA A 118 4.95 12.57 -5.19
CA ALA A 118 4.46 11.22 -5.41
C ALA A 118 3.82 11.08 -6.79
N PHE A 119 3.86 9.86 -7.31
CA PHE A 119 3.15 9.41 -8.50
C PHE A 119 2.18 8.29 -8.08
N PHE A 120 1.07 8.12 -8.80
CA PHE A 120 0.12 7.05 -8.52
C PHE A 120 -0.27 6.27 -9.79
N TRP A 121 -0.55 4.98 -9.61
CA TRP A 121 -1.08 4.09 -10.64
C TRP A 121 -2.35 3.41 -10.11
N GLU A 122 -3.55 3.70 -10.60
CA GLU A 122 -3.93 4.74 -11.56
C GLU A 122 -5.25 5.39 -11.12
N PHE A 123 -5.69 6.45 -11.81
CA PHE A 123 -6.81 7.28 -11.36
C PHE A 123 -8.11 6.49 -11.11
N ASN A 124 -8.44 5.53 -11.97
CA ASN A 124 -9.64 4.70 -11.86
C ASN A 124 -9.62 3.73 -10.66
N GLY A 125 -8.49 3.64 -9.95
CA GLY A 125 -8.33 2.83 -8.75
C GLY A 125 -8.78 3.53 -7.47
N ASP A 126 -8.98 4.85 -7.51
CA ASP A 126 -9.43 5.66 -6.38
C ASP A 126 -10.94 5.50 -6.12
N THR A 127 -11.39 6.00 -4.99
CA THR A 127 -12.81 6.07 -4.64
C THR A 127 -13.52 7.11 -5.50
N THR A 128 -14.85 7.04 -5.60
CA THR A 128 -15.63 8.06 -6.34
C THR A 128 -15.45 9.47 -5.78
N ASN A 129 -15.04 9.58 -4.51
CA ASN A 129 -14.78 10.84 -3.82
C ASN A 129 -13.29 11.23 -3.83
N GLY A 130 -12.42 10.45 -4.47
CA GLY A 130 -11.00 10.74 -4.60
C GLY A 130 -10.23 10.71 -3.27
N GLU A 131 -10.51 9.75 -2.39
CA GLU A 131 -9.93 9.71 -1.04
C GLU A 131 -8.40 9.52 -1.05
N LEU A 132 -7.86 8.68 -1.94
CA LEU A 132 -6.43 8.45 -2.02
C LEU A 132 -5.71 9.65 -2.63
N MET A 133 -6.28 10.27 -3.67
CA MET A 133 -5.78 11.53 -4.22
C MET A 133 -5.81 12.66 -3.17
N THR A 134 -6.88 12.74 -2.38
CA THR A 134 -7.01 13.71 -1.29
C THR A 134 -5.93 13.50 -0.23
N ALA A 135 -5.61 12.24 0.10
CA ALA A 135 -4.52 11.91 1.00
C ALA A 135 -3.14 12.29 0.44
N ILE A 136 -2.88 12.08 -0.86
CA ILE A 136 -1.64 12.55 -1.51
C ILE A 136 -1.53 14.07 -1.42
N ASN A 137 -2.57 14.79 -1.87
CA ASN A 137 -2.59 16.25 -1.90
C ASN A 137 -2.41 16.86 -0.50
N SER A 138 -3.11 16.32 0.50
CA SER A 138 -3.02 16.82 1.88
C SER A 138 -1.69 16.48 2.54
N GLY A 139 -1.13 15.31 2.23
CA GLY A 139 0.13 14.84 2.80
C GLY A 139 1.37 15.52 2.25
N LEU A 140 1.33 16.05 1.02
CA LEU A 140 2.48 16.71 0.37
C LEU A 140 2.54 18.23 0.57
N LYS A 141 1.45 18.85 1.04
CA LYS A 141 1.47 20.23 1.56
C LYS A 141 2.22 20.31 2.88
#